data_AF-A0A058Z938-F1
#
_entry.id   AF-A0A058Z938-F1
#
_cell.length_a   1.000
_cell.length_b   1.000
_cell.length_c   1.000
_cell.angle_alpha   90.00
_cell.angle_beta   90.00
_cell.angle_gamma   90.00
#
_symmetry.space_group_name_H-M   'P 1'
#
loop_
_entity.id
_entity.type
_entity.pdbx_description
1 polymer ?
#
loop_
_entity_poly.entity_id
_entity_poly.type
_entity_poly.pdbx_seq_one_letter_code
_entity_poly.pdbx_strand_id
1 'polypeptide(L)'
;MAASNLRFLKIVTAVVNLLFFISGVALITVGAYALHDELSALTSVTLSVGMIILGCLVTIISFLGCLGSIRESPGMLKAYATFTFLFIVCEVAIGITAYLMRDDIPEIAQKSWSRLHEEDQDAIEDLQNRFKCCGWSTTDDHSVPTENCPAATGFTESCSASIISFIESNLAYIATAGIVIAVLQILCFGFSCFMISRINRNRQHERMVEESRHLNRRDEGYNTYV
;
A
#
# COMPACT_ATOMS: atom_id res chain seq x y z
N MET A 1 -16.10 30.87 7.67
CA MET A 1 -16.16 29.46 8.13
C MET A 1 -15.82 28.44 7.02
N ALA A 2 -16.39 28.53 5.81
CA ALA A 2 -16.10 27.58 4.73
C ALA A 2 -14.64 27.55 4.22
N ALA A 3 -13.89 28.65 4.36
CA ALA A 3 -12.50 28.75 3.92
C ALA A 3 -11.48 28.15 4.93
N SER A 4 -11.76 28.18 6.24
CA SER A 4 -10.87 27.55 7.24
C SER A 4 -10.95 26.03 7.16
N ASN A 5 -12.15 25.49 6.89
CA ASN A 5 -12.38 24.05 6.77
C ASN A 5 -11.62 23.44 5.58
N LEU A 6 -11.46 24.18 4.48
CA LEU A 6 -10.72 23.69 3.30
C LEU A 6 -9.19 23.70 3.52
N ARG A 7 -8.67 24.69 4.25
CA ARG A 7 -7.24 24.73 4.62
C ARG A 7 -6.88 23.58 5.55
N PHE A 8 -7.74 23.29 6.53
CA PHE A 8 -7.57 22.15 7.42
C PHE A 8 -7.52 20.82 6.64
N LEU A 9 -8.48 20.56 5.75
CA LEU A 9 -8.51 19.34 4.93
C LEU A 9 -7.25 19.17 4.06
N LYS A 10 -6.74 20.26 3.48
CA LYS A 10 -5.49 20.27 2.71
C LYS A 10 -4.30 19.83 3.55
N ILE A 11 -4.15 20.44 4.73
CA ILE A 11 -3.05 20.15 5.66
C ILE A 11 -3.13 18.70 6.13
N VAL A 12 -4.31 18.24 6.54
CA VAL A 12 -4.51 16.84 6.99
C VAL A 12 -4.14 15.86 5.88
N THR A 13 -4.66 16.07 4.67
CA THR A 13 -4.35 15.20 3.52
C THR A 13 -2.86 15.22 3.18
N ALA A 14 -2.22 16.38 3.22
CA ALA A 14 -0.79 16.51 2.94
C ALA A 14 0.06 15.81 4.01
N VAL A 15 -0.27 15.97 5.30
CA VAL A 15 0.47 15.35 6.41
C VAL A 15 0.34 13.83 6.38
N VAL A 16 -0.87 13.29 6.22
CA VAL A 16 -1.09 11.84 6.15
C VAL A 16 -0.31 11.22 4.98
N ASN A 17 -0.38 11.83 3.79
CA ASN A 17 0.38 11.35 2.64
C ASN A 17 1.90 11.57 2.81
N LEU A 18 2.34 12.58 3.54
CA LEU A 18 3.77 12.75 3.85
C LEU A 18 4.28 11.62 4.77
N LEU A 19 3.49 11.21 5.77
CA LEU A 19 3.85 10.06 6.61
C LEU A 19 3.95 8.78 5.79
N PHE A 20 3.00 8.53 4.89
CA PHE A 20 3.07 7.38 3.99
C PHE A 20 4.26 7.45 3.03
N PHE A 21 4.59 8.63 2.51
CA PHE A 21 5.79 8.84 1.71
C PHE A 21 7.06 8.45 2.47
N ILE A 22 7.20 8.91 3.72
CA ILE A 22 8.36 8.57 4.58
C ILE A 22 8.40 7.05 4.83
N SER A 23 7.26 6.41 5.11
CA SER A 23 7.22 4.95 5.27
C SER A 23 7.60 4.19 4.00
N GLY A 24 7.19 4.70 2.82
CA GLY A 24 7.54 4.11 1.54
C GLY A 24 9.05 4.19 1.26
N VAL A 25 9.66 5.34 1.53
CA VAL A 25 11.12 5.51 1.44
C VAL A 25 11.84 4.58 2.41
N ALA A 26 11.36 4.46 3.65
CA ALA A 26 11.94 3.55 4.63
C ALA A 26 11.88 2.08 4.17
N LEU A 27 10.76 1.63 3.59
CA LEU A 27 10.64 0.29 3.00
C LEU A 27 11.63 0.05 1.87
N ILE A 28 11.82 1.03 0.98
CA ILE A 28 12.81 0.96 -0.10
C ILE A 28 14.22 0.86 0.49
N THR A 29 14.56 1.69 1.48
CA THR A 29 15.88 1.68 2.11
C THR A 29 16.15 0.34 2.78
N VAL A 30 15.20 -0.22 3.54
CA VAL A 30 15.35 -1.53 4.19
C VAL A 30 15.51 -2.63 3.15
N GLY A 31 14.68 -2.66 2.10
CA GLY A 31 14.79 -3.68 1.05
C GLY A 31 16.06 -3.56 0.22
N ALA A 32 16.52 -2.35 -0.09
CA ALA A 32 17.79 -2.16 -0.82
C ALA A 32 19.00 -2.51 0.04
N TYR A 33 18.96 -2.19 1.33
CA TYR A 33 20.01 -2.54 2.29
C TYR A 33 20.13 -4.07 2.45
N ALA A 34 18.99 -4.76 2.51
CA ALA A 34 18.93 -6.22 2.55
C ALA A 34 19.54 -6.92 1.31
N LEU A 35 19.59 -6.25 0.15
CA LEU A 35 20.21 -6.80 -1.07
C LEU A 35 21.73 -6.64 -1.13
N HIS A 36 22.31 -5.72 -0.34
CA HIS A 36 23.66 -5.20 -0.61
C HIS A 36 24.69 -5.51 0.49
N ASP A 37 24.25 -5.87 1.70
CA ASP A 37 25.10 -6.11 2.86
C ASP A 37 25.01 -7.58 3.31
N GLU A 38 25.89 -8.03 4.21
CA GLU A 38 25.81 -9.36 4.88
C GLU A 38 24.54 -9.54 5.76
N LEU A 39 23.57 -8.63 5.66
CA LEU A 39 22.19 -8.83 6.11
C LEU A 39 21.39 -9.76 5.18
N SER A 40 22.03 -10.33 4.15
CA SER A 40 21.52 -11.47 3.38
C SER A 40 21.17 -12.68 4.25
N ALA A 41 21.69 -12.75 5.48
CA ALA A 41 21.34 -13.77 6.47
C ALA A 41 19.98 -13.53 7.18
N LEU A 42 19.29 -12.41 6.94
CA LEU A 42 18.00 -12.09 7.59
C LEU A 42 16.80 -12.03 6.64
N THR A 43 17.02 -11.83 5.34
CA THR A 43 15.96 -11.63 4.33
C THR A 43 16.41 -11.93 2.91
N SER A 44 15.59 -12.68 2.17
CA SER A 44 15.94 -13.22 0.87
C SER A 44 15.79 -12.19 -0.24
N VAL A 45 16.34 -12.53 -1.40
CA VAL A 45 16.22 -11.69 -2.60
C VAL A 45 14.76 -11.45 -2.94
N THR A 46 13.92 -12.49 -2.92
CA THR A 46 12.48 -12.36 -3.23
C THR A 46 11.75 -11.43 -2.24
N LEU A 47 11.98 -11.59 -0.94
CA LEU A 47 11.36 -10.75 0.08
C LEU A 47 11.85 -9.29 -0.02
N SER A 48 13.14 -9.10 -0.26
CA SER A 48 13.77 -7.78 -0.40
C SER A 48 13.27 -7.02 -1.62
N VAL A 49 13.17 -7.70 -2.77
CA VAL A 49 12.60 -7.12 -3.99
C VAL A 49 11.13 -6.75 -3.78
N GLY A 50 10.36 -7.59 -3.09
CA GLY A 50 8.97 -7.30 -2.73
C GLY A 50 8.83 -6.02 -1.90
N MET A 51 9.67 -5.83 -0.88
CA MET A 51 9.70 -4.60 -0.06
C MET A 51 10.00 -3.35 -0.89
N ILE A 52 10.95 -3.43 -1.83
CA ILE A 52 11.30 -2.32 -2.71
C ILE A 52 10.13 -1.95 -3.63
N ILE A 53 9.49 -2.94 -4.27
CA ILE A 53 8.36 -2.70 -5.18
C ILE A 53 7.20 -2.04 -4.44
N LEU A 54 6.81 -2.59 -3.28
CA LEU A 54 5.74 -2.05 -2.45
C LEU A 54 6.07 -0.64 -1.96
N GLY A 55 7.31 -0.42 -1.50
CA GLY A 55 7.79 0.89 -1.06
C GLY A 55 7.76 1.93 -2.17
N CYS A 56 8.15 1.57 -3.40
CA CYS A 56 8.05 2.43 -4.58
C CYS A 56 6.61 2.84 -4.89
N LEU A 57 5.67 1.89 -4.88
CA LEU A 57 4.24 2.16 -5.12
C LEU A 57 3.68 3.12 -4.08
N VAL A 58 3.91 2.85 -2.79
CA VAL A 58 3.47 3.70 -1.68
C VAL A 58 4.05 5.11 -1.80
N THR A 59 5.35 5.22 -2.11
CA THR A 59 6.06 6.49 -2.27
C THR A 59 5.46 7.33 -3.40
N ILE A 60 5.28 6.76 -4.60
CA ILE A 60 4.76 7.47 -5.78
C ILE A 60 3.33 7.95 -5.53
N ILE A 61 2.46 7.07 -5.02
CA ILE A 61 1.04 7.40 -4.80
C ILE A 61 0.91 8.49 -3.73
N SER A 62 1.66 8.36 -2.63
CA SER A 62 1.66 9.34 -1.54
C SER A 62 2.21 10.71 -2.00
N PHE A 63 3.23 10.71 -2.85
CA PHE A 63 3.76 11.93 -3.45
C PHE A 63 2.71 12.65 -4.32
N LEU A 64 1.94 11.91 -5.12
CA LEU A 64 0.82 12.46 -5.89
C LEU A 64 -0.26 13.05 -4.99
N GLY A 65 -0.60 12.39 -3.88
CA GLY A 65 -1.57 12.88 -2.89
C GLY A 65 -1.12 14.18 -2.22
N CYS A 66 0.13 14.22 -1.75
CA CYS A 66 0.71 15.40 -1.09
C CYS A 66 0.80 16.60 -2.04
N LEU A 67 1.43 16.42 -3.21
CA LEU A 67 1.57 17.51 -4.18
C LEU A 67 0.25 17.90 -4.84
N GLY A 68 -0.65 16.94 -5.07
CA GLY A 68 -1.98 17.22 -5.60
C GLY A 68 -2.79 18.11 -4.65
N SER A 69 -2.69 17.88 -3.34
CA SER A 69 -3.30 18.71 -2.30
C SER A 69 -2.67 20.11 -2.23
N ILE A 70 -1.33 20.19 -2.17
CA ILE A 70 -0.60 21.46 -2.03
C ILE A 70 -0.73 22.35 -3.28
N ARG A 71 -0.58 21.78 -4.47
CA ARG A 71 -0.64 22.51 -5.75
C ARG A 71 -2.06 22.75 -6.25
N GLU A 72 -3.07 22.25 -5.55
CA GLU A 72 -4.47 22.30 -5.97
C GLU A 72 -4.66 21.82 -7.42
N SER A 73 -3.89 20.79 -7.78
CA SER A 73 -3.87 20.24 -9.14
C SER A 73 -4.87 19.08 -9.25
N PRO A 74 -6.03 19.27 -9.89
CA PRO A 74 -7.04 18.22 -9.98
C PRO A 74 -6.57 17.04 -10.82
N GLY A 75 -5.60 17.21 -11.72
CA GLY A 75 -5.01 16.10 -12.48
C GLY A 75 -4.24 15.14 -11.57
N MET A 76 -3.34 15.67 -10.73
CA MET A 76 -2.57 14.88 -9.78
C MET A 76 -3.47 14.22 -8.73
N LEU A 77 -4.46 14.97 -8.26
CA LEU A 77 -5.39 14.49 -7.24
C LEU A 77 -6.34 13.41 -7.79
N LYS A 78 -6.74 13.51 -9.06
CA LYS A 78 -7.45 12.43 -9.78
C LYS A 78 -6.59 11.18 -9.91
N ALA A 79 -5.31 11.31 -10.31
CA ALA A 79 -4.41 10.16 -10.39
C ALA A 79 -4.28 9.46 -9.04
N TYR A 80 -4.05 10.22 -7.96
CA TYR A 80 -4.04 9.71 -6.59
C TYR A 80 -5.34 8.97 -6.22
N ALA A 81 -6.51 9.58 -6.52
CA ALA A 81 -7.81 8.96 -6.26
C ALA A 81 -8.01 7.66 -7.04
N THR A 82 -7.61 7.62 -8.31
CA THR A 82 -7.70 6.43 -9.16
C THR A 82 -6.86 5.29 -8.60
N PHE A 83 -5.59 5.52 -8.27
CA PHE A 83 -4.75 4.48 -7.67
C PHE A 83 -5.31 4.00 -6.32
N THR A 84 -5.70 4.93 -5.45
CA THR A 84 -6.29 4.59 -4.14
C THR A 84 -7.55 3.73 -4.31
N PHE A 85 -8.41 4.06 -5.27
CA PHE A 85 -9.59 3.27 -5.59
C PHE A 85 -9.24 1.86 -6.08
N LEU A 86 -8.22 1.72 -6.92
CA LEU A 86 -7.73 0.40 -7.36
C LEU A 86 -7.23 -0.44 -6.19
N PHE A 87 -6.52 0.16 -5.23
CA PHE A 87 -6.10 -0.55 -4.01
C PHE A 87 -7.30 -1.03 -3.17
N ILE A 88 -8.33 -0.20 -3.01
CA ILE A 88 -9.57 -0.61 -2.31
C ILE A 88 -10.20 -1.83 -3.00
N VAL A 89 -10.27 -1.83 -4.34
CA VAL A 89 -10.81 -2.98 -5.10
C VAL A 89 -9.93 -4.23 -4.90
N CYS A 90 -8.62 -4.09 -4.95
CA CYS A 90 -7.69 -5.19 -4.69
C CYS A 90 -7.85 -5.77 -3.27
N GLU A 91 -7.95 -4.93 -2.23
CA GLU A 91 -8.14 -5.38 -0.85
C GLU A 91 -9.44 -6.14 -0.66
N VAL A 92 -10.54 -5.65 -1.26
CA VAL A 92 -11.83 -6.35 -1.23
C VAL A 92 -11.75 -7.69 -1.97
N ALA A 93 -11.10 -7.72 -3.14
CA ALA A 93 -10.91 -8.95 -3.92
C ALA A 93 -10.07 -9.99 -3.16
N ILE A 94 -8.98 -9.55 -2.51
CA ILE A 94 -8.14 -10.41 -1.67
C ILE A 94 -8.98 -10.95 -0.49
N GLY A 95 -9.72 -10.10 0.21
CA GLY A 95 -10.56 -10.51 1.34
C GLY A 95 -11.64 -11.52 0.95
N ILE A 96 -12.33 -11.29 -0.18
CA ILE A 96 -13.34 -12.23 -0.70
C ILE A 96 -12.67 -13.55 -1.09
N THR A 97 -11.56 -13.50 -1.82
CA THR A 97 -10.84 -14.72 -2.26
C THR A 97 -10.35 -15.53 -1.07
N ALA A 98 -9.77 -14.87 -0.07
CA ALA A 98 -9.33 -15.50 1.17
C ALA A 98 -10.49 -16.17 1.93
N TYR A 99 -11.68 -15.55 1.94
CA TYR A 99 -12.85 -16.15 2.57
C TYR A 99 -13.40 -17.37 1.81
N LEU A 100 -13.46 -17.28 0.48
CA LEU A 100 -13.98 -18.35 -0.38
C LEU A 100 -13.05 -19.56 -0.40
N MET A 101 -11.74 -19.33 -0.46
CA MET A 101 -10.72 -20.37 -0.55
C MET A 101 -10.13 -20.76 0.81
N ARG A 102 -10.75 -20.35 1.93
CA ARG A 102 -10.19 -20.57 3.28
C ARG A 102 -9.84 -22.03 3.57
N ASP A 103 -10.63 -22.95 3.03
CA ASP A 103 -10.47 -24.39 3.22
C ASP A 103 -9.33 -24.94 2.33
N ASP A 104 -9.01 -24.25 1.23
CA ASP A 104 -7.93 -24.59 0.29
C ASP A 104 -6.60 -23.87 0.62
N ILE A 105 -6.61 -22.86 1.51
CA ILE A 105 -5.40 -22.09 1.90
C ILE A 105 -4.22 -23.00 2.28
N PRO A 106 -4.40 -24.08 3.08
CA PRO A 106 -3.28 -24.96 3.43
C PRO A 106 -2.61 -25.61 2.20
N GLU A 107 -3.40 -26.03 1.21
CA GLU A 107 -2.88 -26.64 -0.02
C GLU A 107 -2.17 -25.62 -0.91
N ILE A 108 -2.73 -24.42 -1.03
CA ILE A 108 -2.13 -23.32 -1.80
C ILE A 108 -0.79 -22.91 -1.17
N ALA A 109 -0.76 -22.83 0.16
CA ALA A 109 0.44 -22.48 0.91
C ALA A 109 1.52 -23.57 0.76
N GLN A 110 1.16 -24.85 0.81
CA GLN A 110 2.08 -25.95 0.52
C GLN A 110 2.67 -25.85 -0.90
N LYS A 111 1.82 -25.67 -1.91
CA LYS A 111 2.28 -25.51 -3.31
C LYS A 111 3.21 -24.31 -3.48
N SER A 112 2.92 -23.22 -2.76
CA SER A 112 3.74 -22.00 -2.80
C SER A 112 5.08 -22.22 -2.12
N TRP A 113 5.11 -22.94 -0.99
CA TRP A 113 6.34 -23.32 -0.31
C TRP A 113 7.22 -24.23 -1.19
N SER A 114 6.65 -25.27 -1.79
CA SER A 114 7.41 -26.16 -2.68
C SER A 114 8.02 -25.43 -3.87
N ARG A 115 7.26 -24.52 -4.50
CA ARG A 115 7.79 -23.68 -5.59
C ARG A 115 8.91 -22.76 -5.12
N LEU A 116 8.70 -22.09 -3.98
CA LEU A 116 9.71 -21.20 -3.42
C LEU A 116 10.98 -21.97 -3.04
N HIS A 117 10.86 -23.20 -2.54
CA HIS A 117 12.00 -24.07 -2.26
C HIS A 117 12.82 -24.41 -3.51
N GLU A 118 12.18 -24.56 -4.68
CA GLU A 118 12.88 -24.80 -5.95
C GLU A 118 13.48 -23.51 -6.54
N GLU A 119 12.82 -22.37 -6.36
CA GLU A 119 13.19 -21.09 -7.00
C GLU A 119 14.18 -20.25 -6.16
N ASP A 120 14.05 -20.25 -4.83
CA ASP A 120 14.78 -19.36 -3.91
C ASP A 120 14.92 -20.02 -2.52
N GLN A 121 15.97 -20.84 -2.34
CA GLN A 121 16.24 -21.52 -1.08
C GLN A 121 16.57 -20.57 0.07
N ASP A 122 17.16 -19.41 -0.22
CA ASP A 122 17.46 -18.38 0.78
C ASP A 122 16.15 -17.84 1.40
N ALA A 123 15.09 -17.69 0.59
CA ALA A 123 13.75 -17.33 1.09
C ALA A 123 13.16 -18.37 2.05
N ILE A 124 13.40 -19.65 1.79
CA ILE A 124 12.98 -20.71 2.71
C ILE A 124 13.80 -20.66 4.00
N GLU A 125 15.11 -20.50 3.91
CA GLU A 125 15.98 -20.36 5.08
C GLU A 125 15.54 -19.20 5.98
N ASP A 126 15.22 -18.04 5.43
CA ASP A 126 14.73 -16.91 6.22
C ASP A 126 13.38 -17.16 6.86
N LEU A 127 12.45 -17.79 6.14
CA LEU A 127 11.16 -18.15 6.71
C LEU A 127 11.34 -19.15 7.87
N GLN A 128 12.21 -20.14 7.70
CA GLN A 128 12.57 -21.11 8.73
C GLN A 128 13.18 -20.42 9.96
N ASN A 129 14.15 -19.52 9.78
CA ASN A 129 14.80 -18.79 10.86
C ASN A 129 13.84 -17.79 11.54
N ARG A 130 12.98 -17.13 10.76
CA ARG A 130 12.02 -16.13 11.25
C ARG A 130 10.91 -16.75 12.08
N PHE A 131 10.37 -17.87 11.63
CA PHE A 131 9.29 -18.60 12.32
C PHE A 131 9.79 -19.75 13.19
N LYS A 132 11.12 -19.92 13.29
CA LYS A 132 11.81 -20.94 14.09
C LYS A 132 11.24 -22.34 13.85
N CYS A 133 11.21 -22.75 12.58
CA CYS A 133 10.59 -23.98 12.11
C CYS A 133 11.45 -24.62 11.01
N CYS A 134 11.20 -25.89 10.68
CA CYS A 134 11.84 -26.57 9.55
C CYS A 134 10.79 -27.19 8.62
N GLY A 135 11.03 -27.12 7.31
CA GLY A 135 10.14 -27.70 6.30
C GLY A 135 8.70 -27.16 6.34
N TRP A 136 7.81 -27.70 5.51
CA TRP A 136 6.42 -27.24 5.45
C TRP A 136 5.49 -28.04 6.37
N SER A 137 5.18 -29.28 6.00
CA SER A 137 4.21 -30.13 6.72
C SER A 137 4.89 -30.92 7.84
N THR A 138 6.09 -31.41 7.56
CA THR A 138 7.00 -32.07 8.50
C THR A 138 8.34 -31.35 8.49
N THR A 139 9.19 -31.63 9.48
CA THR A 139 10.48 -30.97 9.66
C THR A 139 11.47 -31.19 8.51
N ASP A 140 11.25 -32.24 7.71
CA ASP A 140 12.12 -32.61 6.58
C ASP A 140 11.46 -32.32 5.21
N ASP A 141 10.17 -31.97 5.18
CA ASP A 141 9.40 -31.73 3.96
C ASP A 141 9.79 -30.40 3.31
N HIS A 142 10.56 -30.46 2.22
CA HIS A 142 11.08 -29.28 1.50
C HIS A 142 11.77 -28.29 2.47
N SER A 143 12.55 -28.83 3.42
CA SER A 143 13.39 -28.06 4.33
C SER A 143 14.71 -27.71 3.68
N VAL A 144 15.20 -26.49 3.91
CA VAL A 144 16.59 -26.14 3.59
C VAL A 144 17.46 -26.47 4.82
N PRO A 145 18.53 -27.28 4.68
CA PRO A 145 19.44 -27.57 5.79
C PRO A 145 20.17 -26.31 6.25
N THR A 146 20.14 -26.04 7.56
CA THR A 146 20.80 -24.89 8.20
C THR A 146 21.43 -25.35 9.52
N GLU A 147 22.04 -24.47 10.31
CA GLU A 147 22.52 -24.87 11.65
C GLU A 147 21.38 -25.40 12.54
N ASN A 148 20.16 -24.87 12.38
CA ASN A 148 19.00 -25.20 13.19
C ASN A 148 18.02 -26.20 12.51
N CYS A 149 18.33 -26.65 11.28
CA CYS A 149 17.54 -27.62 10.52
C CYS A 149 18.45 -28.68 9.85
N PRO A 150 18.17 -29.99 9.95
CA PRO A 150 16.89 -30.60 10.31
C PRO A 150 16.65 -30.63 11.83
N ALA A 151 15.44 -30.99 12.26
CA ALA A 151 14.98 -30.89 13.66
C ALA A 151 15.89 -31.55 14.71
N ALA A 152 16.77 -32.46 14.30
CA ALA A 152 17.81 -33.06 15.15
C ALA A 152 18.80 -32.03 15.73
N THR A 153 18.96 -30.85 15.11
CA THR A 153 19.95 -29.83 15.53
C THR A 153 19.33 -28.58 16.15
N GLY A 154 18.01 -28.37 16.09
CA GLY A 154 17.40 -27.12 16.56
C GLY A 154 15.87 -27.10 16.58
N PHE A 155 15.24 -26.62 15.50
CA PHE A 155 13.80 -26.34 15.46
C PHE A 155 12.99 -27.63 15.27
N THR A 156 12.04 -27.89 16.18
CA THR A 156 11.27 -29.14 16.20
C THR A 156 9.90 -29.05 15.54
N GLU A 157 9.43 -27.84 15.22
CA GLU A 157 8.10 -27.59 14.65
C GLU A 157 8.16 -27.42 13.13
N SER A 158 7.09 -27.82 12.45
CA SER A 158 6.93 -27.57 11.01
C SER A 158 6.48 -26.13 10.73
N CYS A 159 6.88 -25.55 9.58
CA CYS A 159 6.55 -24.15 9.33
C CYS A 159 5.06 -23.91 9.13
N SER A 160 4.30 -24.88 8.62
CA SER A 160 2.85 -24.77 8.57
C SER A 160 2.24 -24.57 9.97
N ALA A 161 2.67 -25.35 10.97
CA ALA A 161 2.19 -25.23 12.35
C ALA A 161 2.66 -23.92 13.01
N SER A 162 3.94 -23.56 12.86
CA SER A 162 4.50 -22.31 13.41
C SER A 162 3.85 -21.07 12.80
N ILE A 163 3.61 -21.05 11.49
CA ILE A 163 2.96 -19.92 10.81
C ILE A 163 1.48 -19.82 11.21
N ILE A 164 0.75 -20.93 11.24
CA ILE A 164 -0.66 -20.94 11.66
C ILE A 164 -0.78 -20.45 13.11
N SER A 165 0.03 -20.97 14.03
CA SER A 165 0.00 -20.54 15.43
C SER A 165 0.40 -19.07 15.59
N PHE A 166 1.35 -18.56 14.79
CA PHE A 166 1.69 -17.15 14.75
C PHE A 166 0.50 -16.31 14.27
N ILE A 167 -0.18 -16.72 13.20
CA ILE A 167 -1.37 -16.05 12.67
C ILE A 167 -2.48 -16.05 13.71
N GLU A 168 -2.82 -17.19 14.31
CA GLU A 168 -3.88 -17.29 15.32
C GLU A 168 -3.58 -16.42 16.56
N SER A 169 -2.32 -16.43 17.02
CA SER A 169 -1.89 -15.62 18.17
C SER A 169 -1.92 -14.11 17.87
N ASN A 170 -1.69 -13.71 16.61
CA ASN A 170 -1.62 -12.32 16.20
C ASN A 170 -2.81 -11.86 15.35
N LEU A 171 -3.84 -12.70 15.21
CA LEU A 171 -4.95 -12.48 14.28
C LEU A 171 -5.65 -11.16 14.57
N ALA A 172 -5.83 -10.84 15.85
CA ALA A 172 -6.43 -9.59 16.30
C ALA A 172 -5.62 -8.37 15.82
N TYR A 173 -4.29 -8.41 15.92
CA TYR A 173 -3.42 -7.32 15.46
C TYR A 173 -3.43 -7.17 13.93
N ILE A 174 -3.34 -8.30 13.20
CA ILE A 174 -3.34 -8.31 11.74
C ILE A 174 -4.70 -7.80 11.21
N ALA A 175 -5.80 -8.31 11.73
CA ALA A 175 -7.15 -7.89 11.36
C ALA A 175 -7.39 -6.40 11.68
N THR A 176 -6.94 -5.95 12.85
CA THR A 176 -7.04 -4.53 13.23
C THR A 176 -6.23 -3.64 12.28
N ALA A 177 -5.00 -4.03 11.94
CA ALA A 177 -4.18 -3.30 10.99
C ALA A 177 -4.85 -3.19 9.61
N GLY A 178 -5.40 -4.30 9.09
CA GLY A 178 -6.14 -4.32 7.83
C GLY A 178 -7.36 -3.40 7.84
N ILE A 179 -8.17 -3.44 8.91
CA ILE A 179 -9.34 -2.55 9.06
C ILE A 179 -8.92 -1.08 9.11
N VAL A 180 -7.87 -0.76 9.87
CA VAL A 180 -7.35 0.61 9.96
C VAL A 180 -6.88 1.10 8.59
N ILE A 181 -6.15 0.27 7.84
CA ILE A 181 -5.70 0.61 6.48
C ILE A 181 -6.91 0.86 5.56
N ALA A 182 -7.91 -0.03 5.55
CA ALA A 182 -9.10 0.12 4.73
C ALA A 182 -9.88 1.40 5.06
N VAL A 183 -10.06 1.71 6.35
CA VAL A 183 -10.71 2.96 6.79
C VAL A 183 -9.91 4.19 6.35
N LEU A 184 -8.59 4.17 6.53
CA LEU A 184 -7.71 5.26 6.09
C LEU A 184 -7.77 5.46 4.57
N GLN A 185 -7.80 4.40 3.78
CA GLN A 185 -7.94 4.47 2.31
C GLN A 185 -9.29 5.09 1.91
N ILE A 186 -10.40 4.67 2.52
CA ILE A 186 -11.73 5.22 2.23
C ILE A 186 -11.79 6.71 2.58
N LEU A 187 -11.24 7.11 3.74
CA LEU A 187 -11.17 8.51 4.14
C LEU A 187 -10.32 9.33 3.17
N CYS A 188 -9.14 8.83 2.81
CA CYS A 188 -8.24 9.47 1.85
C CYS A 188 -8.88 9.65 0.47
N PHE A 189 -9.56 8.61 -0.02
CA PHE A 189 -10.30 8.66 -1.28
C PHE A 189 -11.44 9.69 -1.21
N GLY A 190 -12.26 9.65 -0.15
CA GLY A 190 -13.34 10.60 0.06
C GLY A 190 -12.87 12.05 0.13
N PHE A 191 -11.80 12.31 0.88
CA PHE A 191 -11.19 13.64 0.96
C PHE A 191 -10.61 14.09 -0.38
N SER A 192 -9.98 13.20 -1.13
CA SER A 192 -9.50 13.48 -2.49
C SER A 192 -10.65 13.88 -3.42
N CYS A 193 -11.74 13.10 -3.47
CA CYS A 193 -12.92 13.39 -4.28
C CYS A 193 -13.59 14.71 -3.89
N PHE A 194 -13.69 14.99 -2.59
CA PHE A 194 -14.21 16.25 -2.09
C PHE A 194 -13.35 17.42 -2.55
N MET A 195 -12.03 17.32 -2.39
CA MET A 195 -11.07 18.33 -2.83
C MET A 195 -11.11 18.57 -4.34
N ILE A 196 -11.14 17.50 -5.15
CA ILE A 196 -11.30 17.60 -6.61
C ILE A 196 -12.58 18.34 -6.97
N SER A 197 -13.70 17.98 -6.35
CA SER A 197 -15.00 18.63 -6.59
C SER A 197 -14.96 20.12 -6.26
N ARG A 198 -14.33 20.49 -5.14
CA ARG A 198 -14.19 21.90 -4.73
C ARG A 198 -13.30 22.69 -5.69
N ILE A 199 -12.16 22.13 -6.08
CA ILE A 199 -11.24 22.78 -7.04
C ILE A 199 -11.93 22.98 -8.39
N ASN A 200 -12.62 21.95 -8.90
CA ASN A 200 -13.33 22.05 -10.18
C ASN A 200 -14.46 23.09 -10.12
N ARG A 201 -15.22 23.13 -9.01
CA ARG A 201 -16.28 24.12 -8.83
C ARG A 201 -15.74 25.55 -8.80
N ASN A 202 -14.61 25.78 -8.12
CA ASN A 202 -13.97 27.10 -8.10
C ASN A 202 -13.49 27.50 -9.50
N ARG A 203 -12.83 26.58 -10.24
CA ARG A 203 -12.39 26.83 -11.62
C ARG A 203 -13.56 27.11 -12.57
N GLN A 204 -14.69 26.42 -12.39
CA GLN A 204 -15.92 26.70 -13.15
C GLN A 204 -16.46 28.10 -12.84
N HIS A 205 -16.49 28.49 -11.56
CA HIS A 205 -16.93 29.82 -11.16
C HIS A 205 -16.05 30.93 -11.76
N GLU A 206 -14.73 30.76 -11.76
CA GLU A 206 -13.81 31.71 -12.38
C GLU A 206 -14.07 31.88 -13.88
N ARG A 207 -14.28 30.77 -14.61
CA ARG A 207 -14.62 30.80 -16.04
C ARG A 207 -15.94 31.54 -16.31
N MET A 208 -16.97 31.30 -15.51
CA MET A 208 -18.27 31.98 -15.65
C MET A 208 -18.14 33.50 -15.42
N VAL A 209 -17.35 33.92 -14.44
CA VAL A 209 -17.11 35.35 -14.16
C VAL A 209 -16.27 36.01 -15.27
N GLU A 210 -15.34 35.27 -15.88
CA GLU A 210 -14.58 35.76 -17.03
C GLU A 210 -15.46 35.93 -18.27
N GLU A 211 -16.29 34.93 -18.59
CA GLU A 211 -17.24 34.99 -19.71
C GLU A 211 -18.24 36.15 -19.54
N SER A 212 -18.79 36.34 -18.34
CA SER A 212 -19.69 37.47 -18.03
C SER A 212 -19.01 38.83 -18.25
N ARG A 213 -17.73 38.97 -17.89
CA ARG A 213 -16.95 40.19 -18.13
C ARG A 213 -16.63 40.41 -19.62
N HIS A 214 -16.51 39.35 -20.40
CA HIS A 214 -16.37 39.47 -21.86
C HIS A 214 -17.67 39.92 -22.53
N LEU A 215 -18.82 39.41 -22.07
CA LEU A 215 -20.13 39.84 -22.57
C LEU A 215 -20.41 41.31 -22.25
N ASN A 216 -20.23 41.74 -21.00
CA ASN A 216 -20.46 43.13 -20.60
C ASN A 216 -19.63 44.14 -21.41
N ARG A 217 -18.35 43.82 -21.69
CA ARG A 217 -17.49 44.68 -22.52
C ARG A 217 -17.94 44.77 -23.99
N ARG A 218 -18.58 43.71 -24.51
CA ARG A 218 -19.16 43.74 -25.87
C ARG A 218 -20.38 44.66 -25.91
N ASP A 219 -21.22 44.62 -24.88
CA ASP A 219 -22.43 45.44 -24.79
C ASP A 219 -22.09 46.95 -24.62
N GLU A 220 -21.10 47.28 -23.78
CA GLU A 220 -20.60 48.66 -23.64
C GLU A 220 -20.01 49.21 -24.94
N GLY A 221 -19.25 48.39 -25.66
CA GLY A 221 -18.73 48.74 -26.98
C GLY A 221 -19.86 49.07 -27.95
N TYR A 222 -20.87 48.19 -28.04
CA TYR A 222 -22.04 48.42 -28.91
C TYR A 222 -22.77 49.73 -28.58
N ASN A 223 -23.04 50.01 -27.31
CA ASN A 223 -23.72 51.24 -26.89
C ASN A 223 -22.93 52.54 -27.14
N THR A 224 -21.62 52.46 -27.41
CA THR A 224 -20.80 53.65 -27.71
C THR A 224 -20.90 54.08 -29.18
N TYR A 225 -21.36 53.20 -30.07
CA TYR A 225 -21.47 53.46 -31.52
C TYR A 225 -22.90 53.76 -32.00
N VAL A 226 -23.89 53.74 -31.10
CA VAL A 226 -25.30 54.08 -31.34
C VAL A 226 -25.60 55.42 -30.71
#